data_AF-I2F906-F1
#
_entry.id   AF-I2F906-F1
#
_cell.length_a   1.000
_cell.length_b   1.000
_cell.length_c   1.000
_cell.angle_alpha   90.00
_cell.angle_beta   90.00
_cell.angle_gamma   90.00
#
_symmetry.space_group_name_H-M   'P 1'
#
loop_
_entity.id
_entity.type
_entity.pdbx_description
1 polymer ?
#
loop_
_entity_poly.entity_id
_entity_poly.type
_entity_poly.pdbx_seq_one_letter_code
_entity_poly.pdbx_strand_id
1 'polypeptide(L)'
;MLTSFVEIPTRSTHTRRPMDARIQFRVSEETKRLAQMYADKNGTTLSDECRKLAEKLAEEQRKQEDHDSWLEEQITAAFTKLAEGRAVFTSHEDAKAKMLARKNAIKGKHIKSLVY
;
A
#
# COMPACT_ATOMS: atom_id res chain seq x y z
N MET A 1 -37.45 24.14 48.42
CA MET A 1 -37.65 23.38 47.17
C MET A 1 -38.69 24.12 46.34
N LEU A 2 -38.40 24.44 45.07
CA LEU A 2 -39.36 24.98 44.10
C LEU A 2 -38.92 24.53 42.70
N THR A 3 -39.87 24.15 41.86
CA THR A 3 -39.67 23.58 40.52
C THR A 3 -39.75 24.64 39.42
N SER A 4 -38.72 24.70 38.56
CA SER A 4 -38.60 25.43 37.28
C SER A 4 -37.21 25.11 36.68
N PHE A 5 -36.95 25.09 35.36
CA PHE A 5 -37.79 25.14 34.16
C PHE A 5 -37.10 24.34 33.00
N VAL A 6 -37.50 24.58 31.74
CA VAL A 6 -37.05 23.95 30.48
C VAL A 6 -35.88 24.69 29.83
N GLU A 7 -34.92 23.97 29.25
CA GLU A 7 -34.34 24.36 27.95
C GLU A 7 -34.01 23.15 27.04
N ILE A 8 -34.22 23.37 25.74
CA ILE A 8 -34.45 22.42 24.65
C ILE A 8 -33.19 21.58 24.28
N PRO A 9 -33.31 20.27 23.96
CA PRO A 9 -32.21 19.53 23.34
C PRO A 9 -32.02 19.97 21.88
N THR A 10 -30.96 20.73 21.59
CA THR A 10 -30.61 21.08 20.22
C THR A 10 -30.16 19.83 19.45
N ARG A 11 -30.88 19.55 18.36
CA ARG A 11 -30.72 18.38 17.50
C ARG A 11 -29.38 18.40 16.76
N SER A 12 -28.31 17.96 17.41
CA SER A 12 -27.05 17.67 16.70
C SER A 12 -27.14 16.31 16.03
N THR A 13 -27.18 16.33 14.69
CA THR A 13 -27.17 15.13 13.85
C THR A 13 -25.85 14.37 14.05
N HIS A 14 -25.86 13.37 14.95
CA HIS A 14 -24.82 12.35 14.95
C HIS A 14 -25.07 11.38 13.79
N THR A 15 -24.88 11.90 12.58
CA THR A 15 -24.45 11.08 11.44
C THR A 15 -23.23 10.32 11.93
N ARG A 16 -23.40 9.04 12.23
CA ARG A 16 -22.28 8.10 12.33
C ARG A 16 -21.56 8.17 10.99
N ARG A 17 -20.51 8.98 10.90
CA ARG A 17 -19.53 8.88 9.83
C ARG A 17 -18.67 7.67 10.18
N PRO A 18 -18.81 6.51 9.52
CA PRO A 18 -17.77 5.50 9.61
C PRO A 18 -16.50 6.09 8.96
N MET A 19 -15.31 5.68 9.41
CA MET A 19 -13.98 6.15 8.95
C MET A 19 -13.40 7.42 9.61
N ASP A 20 -13.41 7.51 10.95
CA ASP A 20 -12.49 8.43 11.68
C ASP A 20 -11.68 7.65 12.74
N ALA A 21 -10.69 6.89 12.26
CA ALA A 21 -9.81 6.08 13.10
C ALA A 21 -8.72 6.95 13.72
N ARG A 22 -8.83 7.25 15.02
CA ARG A 22 -7.89 8.14 15.73
C ARG A 22 -6.76 7.37 16.41
N ILE A 23 -5.53 7.64 15.96
CA ILE A 23 -4.29 7.14 16.58
C ILE A 23 -3.82 8.14 17.66
N GLN A 24 -3.37 7.64 18.81
CA GLN A 24 -2.74 8.44 19.87
C GLN A 24 -1.34 7.90 20.17
N PHE A 25 -0.35 8.79 20.24
CA PHE A 25 1.01 8.47 20.61
C PHE A 25 1.35 9.09 21.97
N ARG A 26 2.12 8.38 22.80
CA ARG A 26 2.78 8.94 23.98
C ARG A 26 4.22 9.22 23.64
N VAL A 27 4.63 10.48 23.78
CA VAL A 27 6.00 10.96 23.53
C VAL A 27 6.39 11.95 24.63
N SER A 28 7.70 12.17 24.82
CA SER A 28 8.21 13.25 25.67
C SER A 28 7.90 14.63 25.07
N GLU A 29 7.66 15.63 25.92
CA GLU A 29 7.35 17.00 25.48
C GLU A 29 8.47 17.62 24.63
N GLU A 30 9.74 17.27 24.87
CA GLU A 30 10.85 17.71 24.01
C GLU A 30 10.73 17.15 22.59
N THR A 31 10.46 15.85 22.44
CA THR A 31 10.27 15.20 21.13
C THR A 31 9.09 15.80 20.38
N LYS A 32 7.98 16.05 21.08
CA LYS A 32 6.80 16.75 20.54
C LYS A 32 7.15 18.18 20.08
N ARG A 33 7.90 18.94 20.88
CA ARG A 33 8.33 20.31 20.53
C ARG A 33 9.21 20.32 19.29
N LEU A 34 10.20 19.43 19.22
CA LEU A 34 11.11 19.31 18.07
C LEU A 34 10.38 18.85 16.80
N ALA A 35 9.47 17.87 16.92
CA ALA A 35 8.67 17.38 15.80
C ALA A 35 7.71 18.47 15.26
N GLN A 36 7.10 19.27 16.14
CA GLN A 36 6.28 20.41 15.73
C GLN A 36 7.13 21.47 15.03
N MET A 37 8.28 21.87 15.60
CA MET A 37 9.20 22.83 14.96
C MET A 37 9.71 22.35 13.58
N TYR A 38 9.82 21.04 13.36
CA TYR A 38 10.17 20.47 12.06
C TYR A 38 9.01 20.59 11.05
N ALA A 39 7.79 20.25 11.47
CA ALA A 39 6.60 20.38 10.63
C ALA A 39 6.34 21.85 10.24
N ASP A 40 6.39 22.75 11.22
CA ASP A 40 6.19 24.20 11.03
C ASP A 40 7.19 24.78 10.02
N LYS A 41 8.47 24.36 10.09
CA LYS A 41 9.52 24.75 9.12
C LYS A 41 9.25 24.27 7.69
N ASN A 42 8.55 23.13 7.54
CA ASN A 42 8.19 22.56 6.26
C ASN A 42 6.81 23.03 5.76
N GLY A 43 6.11 23.87 6.52
CA GLY A 43 4.77 24.34 6.19
C GLY A 43 3.68 23.26 6.32
N THR A 44 3.94 22.18 7.05
CA THR A 44 2.97 21.10 7.30
C THR A 44 2.66 20.97 8.79
N THR A 45 1.60 20.27 9.17
CA THR A 45 1.35 19.96 10.58
C THR A 45 1.91 18.59 10.96
N LEU A 46 2.28 18.41 12.22
CA LEU A 46 2.70 17.11 12.75
C LEU A 46 1.65 16.01 12.49
N SER A 47 0.36 16.36 12.56
CA SER A 47 -0.76 15.47 12.25
C SER A 47 -0.77 15.03 10.78
N ASP A 48 -0.38 15.89 9.84
CA ASP A 48 -0.37 15.56 8.41
C ASP A 48 0.80 14.65 8.05
N GLU A 49 1.99 14.87 8.63
CA GLU A 49 3.12 13.95 8.46
C GLU A 49 2.84 12.58 9.10
N CYS A 50 2.21 12.53 10.27
CA CYS A 50 1.74 11.28 10.86
C CYS A 50 0.70 10.57 9.97
N ARG A 51 -0.19 11.30 9.29
CA ARG A 51 -1.18 10.72 8.35
C ARG A 51 -0.50 10.13 7.13
N LYS A 52 0.38 10.88 6.46
CA LYS A 52 1.16 10.40 5.30
C LYS A 52 1.98 9.15 5.66
N LEU A 53 2.57 9.11 6.84
CA LEU A 53 3.31 7.95 7.33
C LEU A 53 2.41 6.72 7.49
N ALA A 54 1.23 6.89 8.09
CA ALA A 54 0.25 5.80 8.23
C ALA A 54 -0.29 5.30 6.88
N GLU A 55 -0.56 6.22 5.94
CA GLU A 55 -0.97 5.89 4.57
C GLU A 55 0.11 5.09 3.82
N LYS A 56 1.38 5.54 3.91
CA LYS A 56 2.54 4.85 3.32
C LYS A 56 2.72 3.45 3.87
N LEU A 57 2.65 3.27 5.19
CA LEU A 57 2.75 1.95 5.84
C LEU A 57 1.61 1.02 5.39
N ALA A 58 0.39 1.54 5.27
CA ALA A 58 -0.75 0.76 4.78
C ALA A 58 -0.62 0.40 3.28
N GLU A 59 -0.01 1.25 2.46
CA GLU A 59 0.33 0.90 1.07
C GLU A 59 1.43 -0.17 0.98
N GLU A 60 2.46 -0.08 1.81
CA GLU A 60 3.54 -1.07 1.85
C GLU A 60 3.01 -2.43 2.29
N GLN A 61 2.13 -2.47 3.30
CA GLN A 61 1.43 -3.69 3.72
C GLN A 61 0.56 -4.27 2.59
N ARG A 62 -0.26 -3.46 1.91
CA ARG A 62 -1.07 -3.94 0.77
C ARG A 62 -0.21 -4.51 -0.37
N LYS A 63 0.89 -3.84 -0.72
CA LYS A 63 1.82 -4.33 -1.76
C LYS A 63 2.45 -5.67 -1.38
N GLN A 64 2.72 -5.90 -0.09
CA GLN A 64 3.20 -7.18 0.42
C GLN A 64 2.12 -8.25 0.32
N GLU A 65 0.91 -7.97 0.81
CA GLU A 65 -0.24 -8.89 0.75
C GLU A 65 -0.64 -9.25 -0.69
N ASP A 66 -0.69 -8.28 -1.60
CA ASP A 66 -0.94 -8.48 -3.03
C ASP A 66 0.15 -9.35 -3.68
N HIS A 67 1.42 -9.14 -3.30
CA HIS A 67 2.55 -9.91 -3.82
C HIS A 67 2.54 -11.36 -3.31
N ASP A 68 2.30 -11.55 -2.01
CA ASP A 68 2.28 -12.87 -1.38
C ASP A 68 1.08 -13.69 -1.88
N SER A 69 -0.08 -13.06 -2.03
CA SER A 69 -1.29 -13.69 -2.64
C SER A 69 -1.03 -14.11 -4.08
N TRP A 70 -0.45 -13.22 -4.90
CA TRP A 70 -0.08 -13.56 -6.28
C TRP A 70 0.94 -14.69 -6.36
N LEU A 71 1.93 -14.71 -5.45
CA LEU A 71 2.93 -15.76 -5.38
C LEU A 71 2.31 -17.11 -4.99
N GLU A 72 1.40 -17.14 -4.02
CA GLU A 72 0.64 -18.33 -3.63
C GLU A 72 -0.21 -18.87 -4.78
N GLU A 73 -0.87 -18.01 -5.56
CA GLU A 73 -1.58 -18.40 -6.79
C GLU A 73 -0.64 -19.03 -7.82
N GLN A 74 0.53 -18.42 -8.08
CA GLN A 74 1.50 -18.98 -9.06
C GLN A 74 2.05 -20.33 -8.59
N ILE A 75 2.36 -20.48 -7.30
CA ILE A 75 2.81 -21.73 -6.70
C ILE A 75 1.73 -22.80 -6.84
N THR A 76 0.49 -22.48 -6.48
CA THR A 76 -0.66 -23.40 -6.55
C THR A 76 -0.95 -23.83 -7.99
N ALA A 77 -0.88 -22.91 -8.95
CA ALA A 77 -1.05 -23.22 -10.37
C ALA A 77 0.08 -24.11 -10.91
N ALA A 78 1.33 -23.87 -10.49
CA ALA A 78 2.47 -24.71 -10.87
C ALA A 78 2.36 -26.14 -10.33
N PHE A 79 1.98 -26.30 -9.06
CA PHE A 79 1.78 -27.63 -8.45
C PHE A 79 0.55 -28.36 -9.02
N THR A 80 -0.54 -27.65 -9.30
CA THR A 80 -1.71 -28.23 -9.99
C THR A 80 -1.31 -28.78 -11.37
N LYS A 81 -0.60 -27.97 -12.16
CA LYS A 81 -0.09 -28.37 -13.48
C LYS A 81 0.87 -29.57 -13.41
N LEU A 82 1.63 -29.71 -12.32
CA LEU A 82 2.49 -30.87 -12.07
C LEU A 82 1.67 -32.12 -11.72
N ALA A 83 0.68 -32.00 -10.84
CA ALA A 83 -0.20 -33.10 -10.44
C ALA A 83 -1.02 -33.66 -11.62
N GLU A 84 -1.44 -32.81 -12.54
CA GLU A 84 -2.12 -33.19 -13.79
C GLU A 84 -1.18 -33.76 -14.87
N GLY A 85 0.13 -33.87 -14.61
CA GLY A 85 1.12 -34.34 -15.59
C GLY A 85 1.38 -33.37 -16.76
N ARG A 86 0.89 -32.13 -16.69
CA ARG A 86 1.02 -31.09 -17.73
C ARG A 86 2.28 -30.22 -17.57
N ALA A 87 3.11 -30.48 -16.57
CA ALA A 87 4.34 -29.74 -16.32
C ALA A 87 5.40 -30.03 -17.40
N VAL A 88 5.97 -28.97 -17.97
CA VAL A 88 7.06 -29.06 -18.96
C VAL A 88 8.31 -28.44 -18.34
N PHE A 89 9.29 -29.30 -18.06
CA PHE A 89 10.59 -28.88 -17.58
C PHE A 89 11.45 -28.37 -18.75
N THR A 90 12.36 -27.44 -18.49
CA THR A 90 13.29 -26.88 -19.50
C THR A 90 14.68 -26.83 -18.89
N SER A 91 15.72 -27.17 -19.65
CA SER A 91 17.10 -27.13 -19.14
C SER A 91 17.57 -25.69 -18.90
N HIS A 92 18.63 -25.52 -18.11
CA HIS A 92 19.20 -24.19 -17.85
C HIS A 92 19.64 -23.49 -19.15
N GLU A 93 20.33 -24.21 -20.05
CA GLU A 93 20.81 -23.65 -21.31
C GLU A 93 19.66 -23.35 -22.29
N ASP A 94 18.62 -24.19 -22.35
CA ASP A 94 17.42 -23.91 -23.16
C ASP A 94 16.68 -22.66 -22.67
N ALA A 95 16.54 -22.50 -21.35
CA ALA A 95 15.90 -21.33 -20.76
C ALA A 95 16.70 -20.05 -21.07
N LYS A 96 18.02 -20.10 -20.91
CA LYS A 96 18.96 -19.01 -21.22
C LYS A 96 18.94 -18.63 -22.69
N ALA A 97 18.92 -19.61 -23.60
CA ALA A 97 18.77 -19.38 -25.04
C ALA A 97 17.43 -18.72 -25.39
N LYS A 98 16.30 -19.22 -24.84
CA LYS A 98 14.96 -18.62 -25.02
C LYS A 98 14.91 -17.17 -24.50
N MET A 99 15.47 -16.90 -23.32
CA MET A 99 15.54 -15.54 -22.75
C MET A 99 16.40 -14.59 -23.61
N LEU A 100 17.55 -15.05 -24.11
CA LEU A 100 18.41 -14.25 -25.00
C LEU A 100 17.71 -13.92 -26.32
N ALA A 101 17.06 -14.90 -26.95
CA ALA A 101 16.26 -14.70 -28.16
C ALA A 101 15.12 -13.69 -27.91
N ARG A 102 14.40 -13.80 -26.78
CA ARG A 102 13.34 -12.86 -26.41
C ARG A 102 13.87 -11.44 -26.16
N LYS A 103 15.00 -11.30 -25.47
CA LYS A 103 15.67 -10.00 -25.23
C LYS A 103 16.06 -9.32 -26.54
N ASN A 104 16.61 -10.08 -27.48
CA ASN A 104 16.98 -9.57 -28.81
C ASN A 104 15.76 -9.19 -29.65
N ALA A 105 14.67 -9.97 -29.60
CA ALA A 105 13.42 -9.63 -30.27
C ALA A 105 12.77 -8.34 -29.73
N ILE A 106 12.81 -8.10 -28.42
CA ILE A 106 12.31 -6.86 -27.80
C ILE A 106 13.16 -5.66 -28.26
N LYS A 107 14.49 -5.76 -28.19
CA LYS A 107 15.40 -4.73 -28.70
C LYS A 107 15.16 -4.42 -30.19
N GLY A 108 15.04 -5.45 -31.02
CA GLY A 108 14.77 -5.30 -32.45
C GLY A 108 13.43 -4.62 -32.74
N LYS A 109 12.39 -4.86 -31.95
CA LYS A 109 11.11 -4.14 -32.05
C LYS A 109 11.25 -2.67 -31.65
N HIS A 110 11.94 -2.39 -30.54
CA HIS A 110 12.15 -1.03 -30.04
C HIS A 110 12.97 -0.15 -31.00
N ILE A 111 13.99 -0.74 -31.65
CA ILE A 111 14.76 -0.07 -32.71
C ILE A 111 13.88 0.21 -33.93
N LYS A 112 13.03 -0.74 -34.35
CA LYS A 112 12.09 -0.53 -35.48
C LYS A 112 11.05 0.56 -35.21
N SER A 113 10.61 0.75 -33.96
CA SER A 113 9.69 1.82 -33.57
C SER A 113 10.33 3.19 -33.36
N LEU A 114 11.65 3.32 -33.57
CA LEU A 114 12.40 4.58 -33.45
C LEU A 114 12.96 5.04 -34.82
N VAL A 115 12.80 4.23 -35.86
CA VAL A 115 13.30 4.44 -37.23
C VAL A 115 12.14 4.63 -38.24
N TYR A 116 10.90 4.58 -37.75
CA TYR A 116 9.64 4.89 -38.46
C TYR A 116 8.87 5.96 -37.68
#